data_AF-A0A942CIC1-F1
#
_entry.id   AF-A0A942CIC1-F1
#
_cell.length_a   1.000
_cell.length_b   1.000
_cell.length_c   1.000
_cell.angle_alpha   90.00
_cell.angle_beta   90.00
_cell.angle_gamma   90.00
#
_symmetry.space_group_name_H-M   'P 1'
#
loop_
_entity.id
_entity.type
_entity.pdbx_description
1 polymer ?
#
loop_
_entity_poly.entity_id
_entity_poly.type
_entity_poly.pdbx_seq_one_letter_code
_entity_poly.pdbx_strand_id
1 'polypeptide(L)' 'MADTRECPLCGGTMQLKQTVTVSHVPGYSDPAPKTTLEWVCPDCDYFEEADGEKGE' A
#
# COMPACT_ATOMS: atom_id res chain seq x y z
N MET A 1 -9.48 11.86 -12.26
CA MET A 1 -10.59 11.18 -11.57
C MET A 1 -10.11 10.83 -10.18
N ALA A 2 -10.95 10.95 -9.14
CA ALA A 2 -10.59 10.39 -7.84
C ALA A 2 -10.61 8.87 -7.99
N ASP A 3 -9.45 8.23 -7.83
CA ASP A 3 -9.36 6.78 -7.81
C ASP A 3 -10.00 6.33 -6.48
N THR A 4 -11.24 5.86 -6.53
CA THR A 4 -11.99 5.39 -5.36
C THR A 4 -12.30 3.93 -5.60
N ARG A 5 -11.75 3.06 -4.74
CA ARG A 5 -11.96 1.61 -4.79
C ARG A 5 -13.01 1.21 -3.75
N GLU A 6 -13.89 0.29 -4.10
CA GLU A 6 -14.90 -0.26 -3.19
C GLU A 6 -14.34 -1.50 -2.47
N CYS A 7 -14.58 -1.61 -1.17
CA CYS A 7 -14.11 -2.72 -0.36
C CYS A 7 -14.93 -3.99 -0.68
N PRO A 8 -14.30 -5.11 -1.06
CA PRO A 8 -15.02 -6.34 -1.39
C PRO A 8 -15.66 -7.03 -0.17
N LEU A 9 -15.28 -6.65 1.06
CA LEU A 9 -15.82 -7.27 2.28
C LEU A 9 -17.05 -6.57 2.83
N CYS A 10 -17.08 -5.23 2.80
CA CYS A 10 -18.17 -4.45 3.41
C CYS A 10 -18.87 -3.47 2.47
N GLY A 11 -18.37 -3.28 1.24
CA GLY A 11 -18.89 -2.30 0.29
C GLY A 11 -18.55 -0.84 0.63
N GLY A 12 -17.67 -0.61 1.62
CA GLY A 12 -17.19 0.73 2.00
C GLY A 12 -16.20 1.31 1.00
N THR A 13 -15.90 2.60 1.10
CA THR A 13 -14.89 3.26 0.24
C THR A 13 -13.48 3.04 0.81
N MET A 14 -12.60 2.45 0.01
CA MET A 14 -11.19 2.29 0.35
C MET A 14 -10.40 3.58 0.12
N GLN A 15 -9.32 3.73 0.87
CA GLN A 15 -8.40 4.86 0.80
C GLN A 15 -7.02 4.38 0.35
N LEU A 16 -6.38 5.14 -0.55
CA LEU A 16 -5.02 4.85 -0.97
C LEU A 16 -4.04 5.32 0.11
N LYS A 17 -3.25 4.38 0.62
CA LYS A 17 -2.21 4.60 1.62
C LYS A 17 -0.85 4.29 1.01
N GLN A 18 0.09 5.21 1.16
CA GLN A 18 1.48 4.98 0.78
C GLN A 18 2.25 4.48 2.00
N THR A 19 2.84 3.30 1.90
CA THR A 19 3.66 2.70 2.94
C THR A 19 5.11 2.65 2.48
N VAL A 20 6.02 3.18 3.30
CA VAL A 20 7.46 3.14 3.04
C VAL A 20 8.07 2.11 3.98
N THR A 21 8.58 1.02 3.42
CA THR A 21 9.25 -0.04 4.17
C THR A 21 10.76 0.10 4.04
N VAL A 22 11.45 0.30 5.17
CA VAL A 22 12.91 0.36 5.25
C VAL A 22 13.41 -0.90 5.96
N SER A 23 13.92 -1.86 5.20
CA SER A 23 14.43 -3.12 5.73
C SER A 23 15.87 -2.96 6.19
N HIS A 24 16.11 -2.46 7.39
CA HIS A 24 17.48 -2.35 7.93
C HIS A 24 18.06 -3.73 8.27
N VAL A 25 18.84 -4.29 7.34
CA VAL A 25 19.59 -5.53 7.52
C VAL A 25 20.99 -5.21 8.07
N PRO A 26 21.33 -5.63 9.29
CA PRO A 26 22.67 -5.42 9.84
C PRO A 26 23.73 -6.10 8.95
N GLY A 27 24.67 -5.33 8.40
CA GLY A 27 25.71 -5.82 7.50
C GLY A 27 25.49 -5.50 6.01
N TYR A 28 24.36 -4.91 5.65
CA TYR A 28 24.12 -4.34 4.32
C TYR A 28 24.02 -2.82 4.44
N SER A 29 24.93 -2.11 3.79
CA SER A 29 24.86 -0.65 3.67
C SER A 29 23.70 -0.32 2.72
N ASP A 30 22.71 0.42 3.22
CA ASP A 30 21.65 1.06 2.44
C ASP A 30 20.59 0.11 1.83
N PRO A 31 19.63 -0.38 2.63
CA PRO A 31 18.38 -0.85 2.06
C PRO A 31 17.65 0.32 1.42
N ALA A 32 17.50 0.28 0.09
CA ALA A 32 16.66 1.25 -0.61
C ALA A 32 15.25 1.21 -0.01
N PRO A 33 14.67 2.36 0.39
CA PRO A 33 13.30 2.42 0.91
C PRO A 33 12.35 1.93 -0.17
N LYS A 34 11.60 0.85 0.10
CA LYS A 34 10.57 0.37 -0.81
C LYS A 34 9.27 1.11 -0.50
N THR A 35 8.84 1.95 -1.42
CA THR A 35 7.52 2.59 -1.36
C THR A 35 6.50 1.66 -2.03
N THR A 36 5.46 1.27 -1.31
CA THR A 36 4.32 0.53 -1.81
C THR A 36 3.05 1.35 -1.62
N LEU A 37 2.13 1.25 -2.59
CA LEU A 37 0.80 1.82 -2.48
C LEU A 37 -0.18 0.70 -2.10
N GLU A 38 -1.08 0.97 -1.17
CA GLU A 38 -2.03 -0.01 -0.64
C GLU A 38 -3.41 0.63 -0.55
N TRP A 39 -4.44 -0.08 -0.96
CA TRP A 39 -5.83 0.29 -0.68
C TRP A 39 -6.21 -0.26 0.69
N VAL A 40 -6.70 0.61 1.57
CA VAL A 40 -7.12 0.23 2.93
C VAL A 40 -8.56 0.69 3.16
N CYS A 41 -9.41 -0.20 3.65
CA CYS A 41 -10.77 0.09 4.06
C CYS A 41 -10.81 0.51 5.54
N PRO A 42 -11.23 1.74 5.88
CA PRO A 42 -11.30 2.19 7.27
C PRO A 42 -12.41 1.53 8.09
N ASP A 43 -13.41 0.93 7.44
CA ASP A 43 -14.57 0.34 8.11
C ASP A 43 -14.33 -1.08 8.64
N CYS A 44 -13.55 -1.88 7.91
CA CYS A 44 -13.32 -3.29 8.23
C CYS A 44 -11.84 -3.71 8.28
N ASP A 45 -10.92 -2.75 8.16
CA ASP A 45 -9.47 -2.95 8.17
C ASP A 45 -8.93 -3.84 7.02
N TYR A 46 -9.76 -4.11 6.01
CA TYR A 46 -9.33 -4.84 4.82
C TYR A 46 -8.33 -4.03 3.99
N PHE A 47 -7.26 -4.67 3.52
CA PHE A 47 -6.24 -4.05 2.69
C PHE A 47 -5.84 -4.90 1.48
N GLU A 48 -5.42 -4.24 0.40
CA GLU A 48 -4.83 -4.87 -0.78
C GLU A 48 -3.76 -3.98 -1.43
N GLU A 49 -2.79 -4.57 -2.12
CA GLU A 49 -1.78 -3.81 -2.86
C GLU A 49 -2.45 -2.99 -3.97
N ALA A 50 -2.23 -1.68 -3.97
CA ALA A 50 -2.55 -0.87 -5.13
C ALA A 50 -1.49 -1.15 -6.19
N ASP A 51 -1.93 -1.47 -7.41
CA ASP A 51 -1.03 -1.66 -8.55
C ASP A 51 -0.33 -0.31 -8.84
N GLY A 52 0.78 -0.10 -8.15
CA GLY A 52 1.68 1.02 -8.31
C GLY A 52 2.90 0.46 -9.00
N GLU A 53 2.96 0.68 -10.31
CA GLU A 53 4.04 0.37 -11.25
C GLU A 53 5.30 -0.18 -10.56
N LYS A 54 5.51 -1.50 -10.71
CA LYS A 54 6.85 -2.05 -10.59
C LYS A 54 7.71 -1.32 -11.62
N GLY A 55 8.46 -0.32 -11.17
CA GLY A 55 9.53 0.26 -11.97
C GLY A 55 10.50 -0.86 -12.33
N GLU A 56 10.52 -1.21 -13.62
CA GLU A 56 11.54 -2.05 -14.27
C GLU A 56 12.82 -1.24 -14.50
#